data_AF-A0A5R8KA93-F1
#
_entry.id   AF-A0A5R8KA93-F1
#
_cell.length_a   1.000
_cell.length_b   1.000
_cell.length_c   1.000
_cell.angle_alpha   90.00
_cell.angle_beta   90.00
_cell.angle_gamma   90.00
#
_symmetry.space_group_name_H-M   'P 1'
#
loop_
_entity.id
_entity.type
_entity.pdbx_description
1 polymer ?
#
loop_
_entity_poly.entity_id
_entity_poly.type
_entity_poly.pdbx_seq_one_letter_code
_entity_poly.pdbx_strand_id
1 'polypeptide(L)'
;MPSFTNIAAYLFANLTDLKSLRESLLADCKTWNLKGTILLAPEGINLFIAGSAENIENLLTRLRDIPGLETLSPKYSLSDHQPFNRMLVRLKKEIISFGVEGINPAQRTSPKLSPKQLKAWLDEGKPVTLLDTRNDYEVKLGTFKNAHILPIDHFREFPEAVRQLPEELKHQPIVMFCTGGIRCEKAGPFMEREGFTDIHQLDGGILKYFEDCGGDHYDGECFVFDQRVGVDPALRETSSAVCFACQSPLTEEEHSDPRYIPGQSCPYCYRTSEQQLTETLAASRARLADLLSKPLPGSTPYDNSRPLNIPESCDSLPFVDALVTIFPHISRDEWRRLCAEDAFLDTNGHPVAADHIVHAGERYVRMQRNLTEPDINAAIELLYEDEAILVINKPAPLPMHPAGRFNRNTLQHLLNLAYDPRKIRAAHRLDANTTGLVICTLTRHFANLLQPQFERGEVEKIYLTRVQGHPPTDHFFSDQPISDEPGLAGSRTIDHLNGLPARTEFTVISRDPDGTALLEARPITGRTNQIRVHLWHLGFPIVGDQAYLPNHQNGPTQTLDTEAPPLCLHASRMTFTHPLTQQRQTFEAPRPMWA
;
A
#
# COMPACT_ATOMS: atom_id res chain seq x y z
N MET A 1 -9.08 35.81 33.54
CA MET A 1 -8.57 35.64 32.15
C MET A 1 -9.72 35.17 31.29
N PRO A 2 -9.78 35.43 29.97
CA PRO A 2 -10.87 34.92 29.16
C PRO A 2 -10.76 33.39 29.07
N SER A 3 -11.63 32.68 29.78
CA SER A 3 -11.72 31.22 29.73
C SER A 3 -12.45 30.81 28.46
N PHE A 4 -11.84 29.95 27.65
CA PHE A 4 -12.53 29.27 26.56
C PHE A 4 -13.43 28.17 27.12
N THR A 5 -14.62 28.06 26.54
CA THR A 5 -15.59 27.00 26.85
C THR A 5 -15.38 25.86 25.88
N ASN A 6 -15.11 24.67 26.41
CA ASN A 6 -14.96 23.44 25.66
C ASN A 6 -16.20 22.58 25.88
N ILE A 7 -16.80 22.10 24.80
CA ILE A 7 -17.90 21.15 24.84
C ILE A 7 -17.53 19.82 24.20
N ALA A 8 -18.02 18.74 24.80
CA ALA A 8 -18.08 17.42 24.20
C ALA A 8 -19.52 16.94 24.22
N ALA A 9 -20.04 16.48 23.08
CA ALA A 9 -21.42 16.00 22.96
C ALA A 9 -21.53 14.93 21.88
N TYR A 10 -22.49 14.02 22.05
CA TYR A 10 -22.89 13.10 20.99
C TYR A 10 -24.40 12.86 21.08
N LEU A 11 -24.99 12.46 19.97
CA LEU A 11 -26.37 11.99 19.93
C LEU A 11 -26.55 11.05 18.73
N PHE A 12 -27.09 9.86 19.00
CA PHE A 12 -27.50 8.93 17.97
C PHE A 12 -28.88 9.35 17.44
N ALA A 13 -28.95 9.65 16.16
CA ALA A 13 -30.14 10.13 15.48
C ALA A 13 -30.03 9.81 13.99
N ASN A 14 -31.16 9.57 13.31
CA ASN A 14 -31.14 9.32 11.88
C ASN A 14 -30.95 10.64 11.13
N LEU A 15 -29.76 10.89 10.60
CA LEU A 15 -29.41 12.13 9.90
C LEU A 15 -29.34 11.93 8.38
N THR A 16 -30.01 12.80 7.64
CA THR A 16 -29.99 12.85 6.18
C THR A 16 -29.22 14.07 5.68
N ASP A 17 -28.99 14.15 4.36
CA ASP A 17 -28.38 15.32 3.69
C ASP A 17 -27.05 15.80 4.29
N LEU A 18 -26.26 14.86 4.78
CA LEU A 18 -25.04 15.12 5.55
C LEU A 18 -24.04 16.05 4.83
N LYS A 19 -23.98 16.00 3.49
CA LYS A 19 -23.10 16.88 2.70
C LYS A 19 -23.47 18.36 2.87
N SER A 20 -24.76 18.67 2.75
CA SER A 20 -25.28 20.03 2.95
C SER A 20 -25.11 20.46 4.41
N LEU A 21 -25.45 19.58 5.34
CA LEU A 21 -25.31 19.84 6.77
C LEU A 21 -23.86 20.13 7.17
N ARG A 22 -22.90 19.38 6.63
CA ARG A 22 -21.46 19.62 6.84
C ARG A 22 -21.06 21.03 6.40
N GLU A 23 -21.51 21.45 5.23
CA GLU A 23 -21.13 22.75 4.65
C GLU A 23 -21.71 23.90 5.45
N SER A 24 -22.99 23.82 5.82
CA SER A 24 -23.65 24.80 6.69
C SER A 24 -22.98 24.89 8.05
N LEU A 25 -22.81 23.76 8.77
CA LEU A 25 -22.21 23.77 10.11
C LEU A 25 -20.75 24.27 10.10
N LEU A 26 -19.97 23.94 9.06
CA LEU A 26 -18.60 24.43 8.95
C LEU A 26 -18.56 25.94 8.73
N ALA A 27 -19.49 26.50 7.94
CA ALA A 27 -19.59 27.94 7.72
C ALA A 27 -20.00 28.69 8.99
N ASP A 28 -21.01 28.19 9.70
CA ASP A 28 -21.48 28.75 10.97
C ASP A 28 -20.36 28.74 12.03
N CYS A 29 -19.71 27.59 12.23
CA CYS A 29 -18.61 27.46 13.19
C CYS A 29 -17.42 28.37 12.87
N LYS A 30 -17.08 28.55 11.58
CA LYS A 30 -16.03 29.49 11.17
C LYS A 30 -16.41 30.93 11.48
N THR A 31 -17.66 31.31 11.23
CA THR A 31 -18.19 32.66 11.51
C THR A 31 -18.12 32.97 13.01
N TRP A 32 -18.42 31.97 13.85
CA TRP A 32 -18.34 32.07 15.30
C TRP A 32 -16.94 31.80 15.89
N ASN A 33 -15.90 31.71 15.05
CA ASN A 33 -14.52 31.46 15.48
C ASN A 33 -14.37 30.25 16.43
N LEU A 34 -15.19 29.22 16.20
CA LEU A 34 -15.12 27.95 16.90
C LEU A 34 -14.02 27.09 16.29
N LYS A 35 -13.36 26.29 17.13
CA LYS A 35 -12.38 25.28 16.68
C LYS A 35 -12.70 23.93 17.29
N GLY A 36 -12.30 22.86 16.62
CA GLY A 36 -12.59 21.50 17.03
C GLY A 36 -13.12 20.66 15.89
N THR A 37 -13.82 19.58 16.21
CA THR A 37 -14.32 18.60 15.24
C THR A 37 -15.78 18.27 15.49
N ILE A 38 -16.58 18.28 14.43
CA ILE A 38 -17.91 17.67 14.35
C ILE A 38 -17.83 16.47 13.40
N LEU A 39 -18.24 15.31 13.87
CA LEU A 39 -18.42 14.10 13.09
C LEU A 39 -19.91 13.93 12.79
N LEU A 40 -20.24 13.76 11.52
CA LEU A 40 -21.58 13.47 11.04
C LEU A 40 -21.58 12.09 10.38
N ALA A 41 -22.52 11.25 10.75
CA ALA A 41 -22.79 9.98 10.10
C ALA A 41 -24.32 9.81 9.97
N PRO A 42 -24.79 8.86 9.13
CA PRO A 42 -26.22 8.57 9.07
C PRO A 42 -26.83 8.20 10.42
N GLU A 43 -26.01 7.64 11.33
CA GLU A 43 -26.39 7.25 12.68
C GLU A 43 -26.34 8.37 13.73
N GLY A 44 -25.88 9.59 13.40
CA GLY A 44 -25.95 10.73 14.33
C GLY A 44 -24.77 11.72 14.25
N ILE A 45 -24.52 12.37 15.39
CA ILE A 45 -23.48 13.41 15.57
C ILE A 45 -22.58 13.11 16.77
N ASN A 46 -21.29 13.44 16.65
CA ASN A 46 -20.33 13.46 17.76
C ASN A 46 -19.40 14.67 17.59
N LEU A 47 -19.18 15.45 18.66
CA LEU A 47 -18.44 16.70 18.56
C LEU A 47 -17.57 17.00 19.80
N PHE A 48 -16.46 17.69 19.53
CA PHE A 48 -15.56 18.30 20.49
C PHE A 48 -15.24 19.71 19.98
N ILE A 49 -15.70 20.76 20.67
CA ILE A 49 -15.64 22.15 20.17
C ILE A 49 -15.21 23.08 21.28
N ALA A 50 -14.37 24.06 20.96
CA ALA A 50 -13.95 25.12 21.85
C ALA A 50 -14.22 26.51 21.25
N GLY A 51 -14.66 27.44 22.10
CA GLY A 51 -15.05 28.80 21.71
C GLY A 51 -15.30 29.72 22.90
N SER A 52 -15.80 30.93 22.63
CA SER A 52 -16.42 31.75 23.67
C SER A 52 -17.75 31.11 24.11
N ALA A 53 -18.15 31.35 25.36
CA ALA A 53 -19.42 30.81 25.88
C ALA A 53 -20.62 31.19 24.98
N GLU A 54 -20.69 32.44 24.52
CA GLU A 54 -21.73 32.93 23.60
C GLU A 54 -21.76 32.11 22.29
N ASN A 55 -20.61 31.87 21.68
CA ASN A 55 -20.52 31.16 20.41
C ASN A 55 -20.80 29.66 20.55
N ILE A 56 -20.50 29.08 21.70
CA ILE A 56 -20.90 27.72 22.05
C ILE A 56 -22.43 27.63 22.14
N GLU A 57 -23.09 28.57 22.80
CA GLU A 57 -24.56 28.58 22.88
C GLU A 57 -25.23 28.81 21.51
N ASN A 58 -24.64 29.64 20.64
CA ASN A 58 -25.07 29.78 19.25
C ASN A 58 -25.01 28.44 18.49
N LEU A 59 -23.92 27.69 18.64
CA LEU A 59 -23.78 26.37 18.04
C LEU A 59 -24.82 25.38 18.60
N LEU A 60 -25.01 25.34 19.91
CA LEU A 60 -25.96 24.42 20.54
C LEU A 60 -27.40 24.70 20.12
N THR A 61 -27.78 25.97 20.00
CA THR A 61 -29.08 26.38 19.47
C THR A 61 -29.24 25.87 18.04
N ARG A 62 -28.26 26.15 17.18
CA ARG A 62 -28.25 25.69 15.78
C ARG A 62 -28.32 24.18 15.63
N LEU A 63 -27.65 23.44 16.51
CA LEU A 63 -27.66 21.97 16.51
C LEU A 63 -29.02 21.41 16.94
N ARG A 64 -29.64 21.99 17.97
CA ARG A 64 -30.96 21.57 18.46
C ARG A 64 -32.10 21.89 17.49
N ASP A 65 -31.89 22.83 16.57
CA ASP A 65 -32.82 23.10 15.46
C ASP A 65 -32.80 22.04 14.34
N ILE A 66 -31.82 21.12 14.35
CA ILE A 66 -31.73 20.04 13.37
C ILE A 66 -32.66 18.89 13.81
N PRO A 67 -33.56 18.40 12.93
CA PRO A 67 -34.44 17.29 13.26
C PRO A 67 -33.68 16.07 13.78
N GLY A 68 -34.09 15.57 14.96
CA GLY A 68 -33.47 14.45 15.65
C GLY A 68 -32.34 14.83 16.62
N LEU A 69 -31.94 16.11 16.69
CA LEU A 69 -30.88 16.58 17.59
C LEU A 69 -31.37 17.49 18.73
N GLU A 70 -32.68 17.58 18.93
CA GLU A 70 -33.33 18.50 19.87
C GLU A 70 -32.87 18.28 21.32
N THR A 71 -32.52 17.04 21.67
CA THR A 71 -32.11 16.60 23.01
C THR A 71 -30.60 16.57 23.21
N LEU A 72 -29.81 17.11 22.26
CA LEU A 72 -28.36 17.13 22.37
C LEU A 72 -27.91 17.87 23.63
N SER A 73 -27.24 17.13 24.52
CA SER A 73 -26.75 17.62 25.81
C SER A 73 -25.22 17.64 25.83
N PRO A 74 -24.59 18.82 25.89
CA PRO A 74 -23.15 18.94 25.97
C PRO A 74 -22.62 18.81 27.40
N LYS A 75 -21.35 18.40 27.50
CA LYS A 75 -20.55 18.47 28.73
C LYS A 75 -19.56 19.60 28.61
N TYR A 76 -19.39 20.36 29.69
CA TYR A 76 -18.58 21.57 29.68
C TYR A 76 -17.26 21.39 30.44
N SER A 77 -16.22 22.06 29.95
CA SER A 77 -14.95 22.26 30.66
C SER A 77 -14.32 23.57 30.24
N LEU A 78 -13.44 24.14 31.06
CA LEU A 78 -12.80 25.42 30.80
C LEU A 78 -11.31 25.24 30.48
N SER A 79 -10.77 26.13 29.65
CA SER A 79 -9.33 26.19 29.35
C SER A 79 -8.89 27.63 29.12
N ASP A 80 -7.61 27.91 29.35
CA ASP A 80 -7.04 29.25 29.14
C ASP A 80 -6.71 29.54 27.67
N HIS A 81 -6.76 28.52 26.81
CA HIS A 81 -6.55 28.61 25.37
C HIS A 81 -7.56 27.73 24.60
N GLN A 82 -7.73 27.90 23.28
CA GLN A 82 -8.51 26.98 22.45
C GLN A 82 -7.67 25.74 22.11
N PRO A 83 -7.99 24.53 22.60
CA PRO A 83 -7.13 23.34 22.48
C PRO A 83 -7.24 22.64 21.11
N PHE A 84 -7.54 23.42 20.06
CA PHE A 84 -7.70 22.94 18.69
C PHE A 84 -7.05 23.90 17.70
N ASN A 85 -6.34 23.36 16.71
CA ASN A 85 -5.67 24.17 15.68
C ASN A 85 -6.64 24.73 14.62
N ARG A 86 -7.73 24.00 14.33
CA ARG A 86 -8.67 24.31 13.25
C ARG A 86 -10.05 23.74 13.52
N MET A 87 -11.05 24.27 12.81
CA MET A 87 -12.40 23.71 12.75
C MET A 87 -12.51 22.66 11.66
N LEU A 88 -13.12 21.52 11.98
CA LEU A 88 -13.39 20.42 11.05
C LEU A 88 -14.84 19.95 11.19
N VAL A 89 -15.50 19.71 10.06
CA VAL A 89 -16.75 18.95 10.01
C VAL A 89 -16.55 17.80 9.02
N ARG A 90 -16.62 16.56 9.51
CA ARG A 90 -16.24 15.36 8.74
C ARG A 90 -17.42 14.40 8.61
N LEU A 91 -17.59 13.88 7.40
CA LEU A 91 -18.52 12.78 7.15
C LEU A 91 -17.85 11.46 7.47
N LYS A 92 -18.55 10.59 8.18
CA LYS A 92 -18.12 9.25 8.56
C LYS A 92 -19.24 8.24 8.28
N LYS A 93 -18.85 6.96 8.21
CA LYS A 93 -19.82 5.85 8.21
C LYS A 93 -20.48 5.70 9.58
N GLU A 94 -19.70 5.92 10.63
CA GLU A 94 -20.10 5.82 12.03
C GLU A 94 -19.54 7.02 12.80
N ILE A 95 -20.29 7.57 13.77
CA ILE A 95 -19.81 8.63 14.66
C ILE A 95 -18.84 8.12 15.73
N ILE A 96 -18.88 6.82 15.98
CA ILE A 96 -17.87 6.04 16.69
C ILE A 96 -17.69 4.71 15.95
N SER A 97 -16.49 4.48 15.40
CA SER A 97 -16.22 3.30 14.58
C SER A 97 -16.17 2.04 15.43
N PHE A 98 -17.18 1.19 15.28
CA PHE A 98 -17.27 -0.10 15.97
C PHE A 98 -17.05 -1.28 15.02
N GLY A 99 -17.39 -1.13 13.73
CA GLY A 99 -17.10 -2.14 12.70
C GLY A 99 -17.96 -3.40 12.77
N VAL A 100 -19.05 -3.37 13.55
CA VAL A 100 -20.00 -4.47 13.71
C VAL A 100 -21.38 -4.01 13.25
N GLU A 101 -21.97 -4.75 12.32
CA GLU A 101 -23.31 -4.48 11.82
C GLU A 101 -24.39 -4.94 12.83
N GLY A 102 -25.58 -4.34 12.71
CA GLY A 102 -26.77 -4.74 13.48
C GLY A 102 -26.89 -4.13 14.88
N ILE A 103 -25.98 -3.22 15.29
CA ILE A 103 -26.11 -2.47 16.54
C ILE A 103 -26.62 -1.08 16.23
N ASN A 104 -27.78 -0.74 16.80
CA ASN A 104 -28.42 0.55 16.60
C ASN A 104 -28.72 1.23 17.95
N PRO A 105 -27.78 2.05 18.47
CA PRO A 105 -27.96 2.74 19.75
C PRO A 105 -29.12 3.74 19.76
N ALA A 106 -29.62 4.20 18.60
CA ALA A 106 -30.79 5.07 18.53
C ALA A 106 -32.10 4.35 18.94
N GLN A 107 -32.13 3.01 18.84
CA GLN A 107 -33.30 2.20 19.20
C GLN A 107 -33.21 1.64 20.62
N ARG A 108 -32.05 1.09 20.99
CA ARG A 108 -31.86 0.45 22.28
C ARG A 108 -30.40 0.52 22.71
N THR A 109 -30.20 0.88 23.97
CA THR A 109 -28.91 0.86 24.65
C THR A 109 -29.02 0.06 25.95
N SER A 110 -27.90 -0.36 26.50
CA SER A 110 -27.88 -1.05 27.80
C SER A 110 -28.26 -0.10 28.94
N PRO A 111 -28.80 -0.62 30.05
CA PRO A 111 -29.17 0.17 31.23
C PRO A 111 -28.09 1.17 31.66
N LYS A 112 -28.52 2.41 31.93
CA LYS A 112 -27.63 3.48 32.39
C LYS A 112 -27.58 3.54 33.91
N LEU A 113 -26.38 3.74 34.46
CA LEU A 113 -26.15 3.97 35.88
C LEU A 113 -25.60 5.38 36.06
N SER A 114 -26.26 6.20 36.90
CA SER A 114 -25.77 7.55 37.16
C SER A 114 -24.45 7.52 37.94
N PRO A 115 -23.60 8.55 37.83
CA PRO A 115 -22.36 8.64 38.59
C PRO A 115 -22.53 8.42 40.10
N LYS A 116 -23.55 9.06 40.69
CA LYS A 116 -23.83 8.97 42.13
C LYS A 116 -24.23 7.56 42.55
N GLN A 117 -24.98 6.85 41.70
CA GLN A 117 -25.33 5.45 41.97
C GLN A 117 -24.11 4.54 41.87
N LEU A 118 -23.26 4.73 40.86
CA LEU A 118 -22.02 3.97 40.75
C LEU A 118 -21.12 4.22 41.96
N LYS A 119 -20.92 5.49 42.34
CA LYS A 119 -20.15 5.85 43.52
C LYS A 119 -20.68 5.16 44.78
N ALA A 120 -22.00 5.19 45.00
CA ALA A 120 -22.61 4.50 46.14
C ALA A 120 -22.33 2.99 46.13
N TRP A 121 -22.44 2.32 44.97
CA TRP A 121 -22.11 0.89 44.86
C TRP A 121 -20.65 0.61 45.22
N LEU A 122 -19.73 1.46 44.79
CA LEU A 122 -18.30 1.33 45.07
C LEU A 122 -17.98 1.64 46.56
N ASP A 123 -18.59 2.69 47.13
CA ASP A 123 -18.46 3.05 48.55
C ASP A 123 -18.97 1.93 49.46
N GLU A 124 -20.05 1.25 49.07
CA GLU A 124 -20.65 0.11 49.80
C GLU A 124 -19.89 -1.21 49.60
N GLY A 125 -18.89 -1.25 48.71
CA GLY A 125 -18.16 -2.48 48.38
C GLY A 125 -19.01 -3.52 47.67
N LYS A 126 -20.06 -3.11 46.95
CA LYS A 126 -20.90 -4.01 46.15
C LYS A 126 -20.03 -4.72 45.10
N PRO A 127 -20.12 -6.05 44.93
CA PRO A 127 -19.39 -6.75 43.89
C PRO A 127 -19.89 -6.30 42.51
N VAL A 128 -19.05 -5.57 41.79
CA VAL A 128 -19.28 -5.07 40.44
C VAL A 128 -17.96 -5.06 39.67
N THR A 129 -18.00 -5.48 38.42
CA THR A 129 -16.85 -5.42 37.52
C THR A 129 -16.92 -4.13 36.72
N LEU A 130 -15.96 -3.22 36.93
CA LEU A 130 -15.80 -2.03 36.11
C LEU A 130 -15.05 -2.42 34.83
N LEU A 131 -15.59 -2.12 33.64
CA LEU A 131 -14.95 -2.44 32.36
C LEU A 131 -14.59 -1.15 31.61
N ASP A 132 -13.28 -0.94 31.41
CA ASP A 132 -12.78 0.19 30.63
C ASP A 132 -12.85 -0.13 29.14
N THR A 133 -13.67 0.63 28.41
CA THR A 133 -13.88 0.42 26.96
C THR A 133 -12.95 1.31 26.11
N ARG A 134 -11.97 1.94 26.74
CA ARG A 134 -11.03 2.86 26.09
C ARG A 134 -9.79 2.17 25.55
N ASN A 135 -9.07 2.90 24.70
CA ASN A 135 -7.82 2.44 24.15
C ASN A 135 -6.71 2.44 25.21
N ASP A 136 -5.68 1.63 25.01
CA ASP A 136 -4.54 1.44 25.92
C ASP A 136 -3.92 2.76 26.43
N TYR A 137 -3.72 3.75 25.56
CA TYR A 137 -3.11 5.04 25.89
C TYR A 137 -3.99 5.88 26.81
N GLU A 138 -5.32 5.74 26.72
CA GLU A 138 -6.26 6.47 27.57
C GLU A 138 -6.25 5.90 28.99
N VAL A 139 -6.08 4.57 29.10
CA VAL A 139 -6.00 3.85 30.37
C VAL A 139 -4.70 4.14 31.11
N LYS A 140 -3.59 4.30 30.37
CA LYS A 140 -2.27 4.65 30.94
C LYS A 140 -2.27 5.99 31.69
N LEU A 141 -3.14 6.93 31.33
CA LEU A 141 -3.28 8.23 32.02
C LEU A 141 -4.08 8.12 33.32
N GLY A 142 -5.03 7.20 33.37
CA GLY A 142 -5.86 6.98 34.55
C GLY A 142 -7.06 6.12 34.25
N THR A 143 -7.59 5.44 35.26
CA THR A 143 -8.79 4.60 35.18
C THR A 143 -9.40 4.38 36.57
N PHE A 144 -10.58 3.76 36.64
CA PHE A 144 -11.16 3.39 37.93
C PHE A 144 -10.36 2.27 38.61
N LYS A 145 -10.27 2.33 39.94
CA LYS A 145 -9.63 1.31 40.77
C LYS A 145 -10.20 -0.06 40.47
N ASN A 146 -9.32 -1.03 40.23
CA ASN A 146 -9.65 -2.42 39.91
C ASN A 146 -10.50 -2.59 38.63
N ALA A 147 -10.51 -1.62 37.72
CA ALA A 147 -11.16 -1.79 36.43
C ALA A 147 -10.49 -2.90 35.61
N HIS A 148 -11.31 -3.69 34.93
CA HIS A 148 -10.87 -4.63 33.92
C HIS A 148 -10.47 -3.86 32.66
N ILE A 149 -9.24 -4.07 32.21
CA ILE A 149 -8.64 -3.36 31.07
C ILE A 149 -8.55 -4.33 29.89
N LEU A 150 -9.10 -3.93 28.76
CA LEU A 150 -8.97 -4.68 27.51
C LEU A 150 -7.69 -4.28 26.77
N PRO A 151 -6.93 -5.22 26.20
CA PRO A 151 -5.71 -4.93 25.45
C PRO A 151 -6.07 -4.46 24.02
N ILE A 152 -6.69 -3.29 23.90
CA ILE A 152 -7.12 -2.73 22.61
C ILE A 152 -6.40 -1.42 22.30
N ASP A 153 -5.87 -1.30 21.09
CA ASP A 153 -5.29 -0.05 20.56
C ASP A 153 -6.39 0.79 19.89
N HIS A 154 -7.42 0.11 19.37
CA HIS A 154 -8.56 0.73 18.72
C HIS A 154 -9.89 0.12 19.17
N PHE A 155 -10.91 0.96 19.40
CA PHE A 155 -12.25 0.51 19.80
C PHE A 155 -12.92 -0.52 18.84
N ARG A 156 -12.50 -0.60 17.57
CA ARG A 156 -12.98 -1.64 16.63
C ARG A 156 -12.52 -3.06 17.00
N GLU A 157 -11.50 -3.18 17.85
CA GLU A 157 -10.97 -4.45 18.36
C GLU A 157 -11.75 -4.93 19.59
N PHE A 158 -12.57 -4.06 20.20
CA PHE A 158 -13.42 -4.38 21.33
C PHE A 158 -14.26 -5.67 21.14
N PRO A 159 -14.90 -5.90 19.98
CA PRO A 159 -15.65 -7.14 19.74
C PRO A 159 -14.84 -8.41 19.94
N GLU A 160 -13.59 -8.41 19.49
CA GLU A 160 -12.71 -9.56 19.62
C GLU A 160 -12.17 -9.70 21.04
N ALA A 161 -11.80 -8.58 21.67
CA ALA A 161 -11.35 -8.57 23.06
C ALA A 161 -12.42 -9.09 24.03
N VAL A 162 -13.69 -8.73 23.81
CA VAL A 162 -14.80 -9.21 24.64
C VAL A 162 -15.02 -10.72 24.52
N ARG A 163 -14.83 -11.32 23.34
CA ARG A 163 -14.96 -12.77 23.16
C ARG A 163 -13.90 -13.56 23.92
N GLN A 164 -12.79 -12.92 24.27
CA GLN A 164 -11.70 -13.50 25.03
C GLN A 164 -11.86 -13.31 26.54
N LEU A 165 -12.92 -12.61 27.00
CA LEU A 165 -13.19 -12.46 28.42
C LEU A 165 -13.60 -13.80 29.05
N PRO A 166 -13.21 -14.05 30.32
CA PRO A 166 -13.64 -15.23 31.06
C PRO A 166 -15.17 -15.36 31.10
N GLU A 167 -15.68 -16.57 30.88
CA GLU A 167 -17.12 -16.87 30.87
C GLU A 167 -17.80 -16.51 32.20
N GLU A 168 -17.07 -16.55 33.32
CA GLU A 168 -17.58 -16.20 34.64
C GLU A 168 -18.04 -14.74 34.73
N LEU A 169 -17.52 -13.85 33.87
CA LEU A 169 -17.93 -12.45 33.83
C LEU A 169 -19.32 -12.27 33.21
N LYS A 170 -19.82 -13.21 32.41
CA LYS A 170 -21.13 -13.07 31.75
C LYS A 170 -22.31 -12.99 32.72
N HIS A 171 -22.13 -13.50 33.93
CA HIS A 171 -23.16 -13.55 34.97
C HIS A 171 -22.92 -12.56 36.11
N GLN A 172 -21.88 -11.72 36.01
CA GLN A 172 -21.58 -10.71 37.02
C GLN A 172 -22.13 -9.34 36.60
N PRO A 173 -22.46 -8.46 37.56
CA PRO A 173 -22.77 -7.07 37.25
C PRO A 173 -21.54 -6.39 36.65
N ILE A 174 -21.65 -5.89 35.41
CA ILE A 174 -20.58 -5.14 34.74
C ILE A 174 -21.05 -3.70 34.53
N VAL A 175 -20.22 -2.74 34.91
CA VAL A 175 -20.43 -1.32 34.59
C VAL A 175 -19.33 -0.88 33.63
N MET A 176 -19.71 -0.64 32.38
CA MET A 176 -18.80 -0.14 31.35
C MET A 176 -18.68 1.38 31.43
N PHE A 177 -17.49 1.88 31.10
CA PHE A 177 -17.27 3.31 30.99
C PHE A 177 -16.27 3.66 29.88
N CYS A 178 -16.31 4.92 29.47
CA CYS A 178 -15.29 5.60 28.67
C CYS A 178 -15.30 7.09 29.00
N THR A 179 -14.48 7.90 28.33
CA THR A 179 -14.37 9.34 28.58
C THR A 179 -15.73 10.03 28.56
N GLY A 180 -16.51 9.81 27.50
CA GLY A 180 -17.76 10.53 27.26
C GLY A 180 -19.02 9.67 27.15
N GLY A 181 -18.96 8.36 27.34
CA GLY A 181 -20.12 7.45 27.25
C GLY A 181 -20.42 6.89 25.85
N ILE A 182 -20.06 7.57 24.75
CA ILE A 182 -20.44 7.16 23.38
C ILE A 182 -20.02 5.73 22.98
N ARG A 183 -18.87 5.23 23.45
CA ARG A 183 -18.42 3.85 23.17
C ARG A 183 -19.34 2.82 23.84
N CYS A 184 -19.77 3.11 25.07
CA CYS A 184 -20.62 2.23 25.87
C CYS A 184 -22.01 2.03 25.23
N GLU A 185 -22.50 3.01 24.49
CA GLU A 185 -23.77 2.93 23.77
C GLU A 185 -23.77 1.84 22.67
N LYS A 186 -22.59 1.51 22.10
CA LYS A 186 -22.42 0.37 21.17
C LYS A 186 -21.91 -0.88 21.87
N ALA A 187 -20.99 -0.74 22.82
CA ALA A 187 -20.40 -1.86 23.55
C ALA A 187 -21.45 -2.67 24.34
N GLY A 188 -22.41 -2.00 24.99
CA GLY A 188 -23.42 -2.69 25.80
C GLY A 188 -24.31 -3.66 25.02
N PRO A 189 -25.02 -3.20 23.98
CA PRO A 189 -25.81 -4.10 23.14
C PRO A 189 -24.99 -5.22 22.50
N PHE A 190 -23.71 -4.97 22.20
CA PHE A 190 -22.80 -6.02 21.74
C PHE A 190 -22.55 -7.07 22.83
N MET A 191 -22.20 -6.67 24.05
CA MET A 191 -21.96 -7.59 25.16
C MET A 191 -23.23 -8.39 25.51
N GLU A 192 -24.40 -7.77 25.52
CA GLU A 192 -25.68 -8.49 25.67
C GLU A 192 -25.85 -9.58 24.61
N ARG A 193 -25.47 -9.29 23.36
CA ARG A 193 -25.51 -10.26 22.25
C ARG A 193 -24.51 -11.40 22.41
N GLU A 194 -23.34 -11.16 23.01
CA GLU A 194 -22.34 -12.18 23.33
C GLU A 194 -22.67 -12.98 24.63
N GLY A 195 -23.82 -12.71 25.25
CA GLY A 195 -24.38 -13.50 26.35
C GLY A 195 -24.19 -12.93 27.74
N PHE A 196 -23.72 -11.68 27.88
CA PHE A 196 -23.62 -11.02 29.18
C PHE A 196 -25.00 -10.55 29.66
N THR A 197 -25.38 -10.89 30.90
CA THR A 197 -26.77 -10.75 31.37
C THR A 197 -27.03 -9.52 32.23
N ASP A 198 -26.00 -8.95 32.86
CA ASP A 198 -26.14 -7.82 33.79
C ASP A 198 -25.15 -6.70 33.42
N ILE A 199 -25.46 -6.02 32.31
CA ILE A 199 -24.63 -4.96 31.74
C ILE A 199 -25.24 -3.59 32.05
N HIS A 200 -24.43 -2.73 32.63
CA HIS A 200 -24.70 -1.31 32.85
C HIS A 200 -23.64 -0.46 32.15
N GLN A 201 -24.01 0.77 31.80
CA GLN A 201 -23.07 1.79 31.35
C GLN A 201 -23.13 3.03 32.24
N LEU A 202 -21.97 3.61 32.53
CA LEU A 202 -21.86 4.85 33.27
C LEU A 202 -22.42 6.02 32.45
N ASP A 203 -23.53 6.59 32.91
CA ASP A 203 -24.18 7.70 32.22
C ASP A 203 -23.29 8.93 32.20
N GLY A 204 -23.06 9.46 31.00
CA GLY A 204 -22.13 10.56 30.78
C GLY A 204 -20.64 10.23 30.89
N GLY A 205 -20.26 8.99 31.20
CA GLY A 205 -18.86 8.54 31.27
C GLY A 205 -18.04 9.22 32.38
N ILE A 206 -16.71 9.12 32.27
CA ILE A 206 -15.76 9.61 33.29
C ILE A 206 -15.92 11.11 33.54
N LEU A 207 -16.09 11.92 32.48
CA LEU A 207 -16.22 13.37 32.64
C LEU A 207 -17.44 13.77 33.48
N LYS A 208 -18.56 13.06 33.33
CA LYS A 208 -19.76 13.31 34.13
C LYS A 208 -19.60 12.80 35.56
N TYR A 209 -18.82 11.72 35.74
CA TYR A 209 -18.45 11.26 37.07
C TYR A 209 -17.59 12.27 37.83
N PHE A 210 -16.58 12.85 37.18
CA PHE A 210 -15.78 13.91 37.76
C PHE A 210 -16.63 15.13 38.16
N GLU A 211 -17.54 15.55 37.28
CA GLU A 211 -18.46 16.66 37.56
C GLU A 211 -19.34 16.40 38.80
N ASP A 212 -19.94 15.21 38.91
CA ASP A 212 -20.95 14.93 39.94
C ASP A 212 -20.36 14.36 41.24
N CYS A 213 -19.20 13.72 41.17
CA CYS A 213 -18.61 12.90 42.24
C CYS A 213 -17.12 13.20 42.52
N GLY A 214 -16.43 14.00 41.71
CA GLY A 214 -14.99 14.21 41.83
C GLY A 214 -14.18 12.97 41.46
N GLY A 215 -13.06 12.74 42.16
CA GLY A 215 -12.07 11.70 41.85
C GLY A 215 -12.21 10.41 42.64
N ASP A 216 -13.29 10.22 43.40
CA ASP A 216 -13.47 9.03 44.22
C ASP A 216 -13.40 7.76 43.37
N HIS A 217 -12.67 6.75 43.85
CA HIS A 217 -12.40 5.47 43.15
C HIS A 217 -11.69 5.56 41.81
N TYR A 218 -11.23 6.74 41.37
CA TYR A 218 -10.48 6.92 40.13
C TYR A 218 -9.02 7.24 40.42
N ASP A 219 -8.09 6.60 39.71
CA ASP A 219 -6.66 6.87 39.81
C ASP A 219 -6.17 7.58 38.54
N GLY A 220 -5.42 8.67 38.72
CA GLY A 220 -4.84 9.45 37.62
C GLY A 220 -5.80 10.50 37.05
N GLU A 221 -5.74 10.69 35.74
CA GLU A 221 -6.47 11.72 35.00
C GLU A 221 -7.24 11.12 33.82
N CYS A 222 -8.22 11.86 33.30
CA CYS A 222 -9.01 11.41 32.16
C CYS A 222 -8.46 11.95 30.85
N PHE A 223 -8.04 11.07 29.94
CA PHE A 223 -7.64 11.46 28.59
C PHE A 223 -8.78 12.15 27.83
N VAL A 224 -8.47 13.26 27.15
CA VAL A 224 -9.37 14.02 26.27
C VAL A 224 -8.76 14.19 24.87
N PHE A 225 -9.61 14.17 23.85
CA PHE A 225 -9.20 14.11 22.43
C PHE A 225 -8.85 15.49 21.85
N ASP A 226 -8.07 16.28 22.57
CA ASP A 226 -7.63 17.62 22.19
C ASP A 226 -6.26 17.96 22.81
N GLN A 227 -5.77 19.20 22.62
CA GLN A 227 -4.42 19.59 23.04
C GLN A 227 -4.18 19.56 24.55
N ARG A 228 -5.25 19.49 25.36
CA ARG A 228 -5.14 19.37 26.82
C ARG A 228 -4.61 18.01 27.24
N VAL A 229 -4.80 16.98 26.39
CA VAL A 229 -4.38 15.58 26.60
C VAL A 229 -5.06 14.89 27.79
N GLY A 230 -5.01 15.46 28.99
CA GLY A 230 -5.64 14.96 30.21
C GLY A 230 -6.39 16.06 30.96
N VAL A 231 -7.41 15.65 31.73
CA VAL A 231 -8.07 16.50 32.73
C VAL A 231 -8.13 15.82 34.09
N ASP A 232 -7.93 16.59 35.15
CA ASP A 232 -8.02 16.12 36.53
C ASP A 232 -9.49 15.89 36.97
N PRO A 233 -9.74 15.30 38.15
CA PRO A 233 -11.10 15.11 38.65
C PRO A 233 -11.90 16.39 38.92
N ALA A 234 -11.27 17.58 38.86
CA ALA A 234 -11.93 18.87 38.89
C ALA A 234 -12.15 19.46 37.48
N LEU A 235 -11.94 18.65 36.43
CA LEU A 235 -12.07 19.01 35.01
C LEU A 235 -11.11 20.11 34.56
N ARG A 236 -9.95 20.23 35.22
CA ARG A 236 -8.88 21.17 34.84
C ARG A 236 -7.83 20.45 34.01
N GLU A 237 -7.30 21.16 33.02
CA GLU A 237 -6.18 20.69 32.20
C GLU A 237 -4.96 20.37 33.07
N THR A 238 -4.31 19.24 32.78
CA THR A 238 -3.09 18.78 33.45
C THR A 238 -1.87 19.03 32.55
N SER A 239 -0.65 18.81 33.07
CA SER A 239 0.59 18.95 32.29
C SER A 239 0.94 17.73 31.45
N SER A 240 0.07 16.72 31.41
CA SER A 240 0.33 15.47 30.71
C SER A 240 0.44 15.69 29.22
N ALA A 241 1.49 15.10 28.63
CA ALA A 241 1.70 15.13 27.20
C ALA A 241 1.59 13.72 26.62
N VAL A 242 1.10 13.62 25.39
CA VAL A 242 1.09 12.37 24.62
C VAL A 242 1.72 12.64 23.27
N CYS A 243 2.58 11.72 22.82
CA CYS A 243 3.08 11.77 21.45
C CYS A 243 1.94 11.48 20.48
N PHE A 244 1.47 12.47 19.73
CA PHE A 244 0.42 12.24 18.73
C PHE A 244 0.81 11.29 17.58
N ALA A 245 2.09 10.94 17.43
CA ALA A 245 2.56 9.98 16.41
C ALA A 245 2.43 8.52 16.87
N CYS A 246 2.73 8.21 18.13
CA CYS A 246 2.71 6.83 18.67
C CYS A 246 1.82 6.64 19.89
N GLN A 247 1.10 7.67 20.30
CA GLN A 247 0.16 7.70 21.43
C GLN A 247 0.79 7.38 22.80
N SER A 248 2.13 7.34 22.89
CA SER A 248 2.82 7.15 24.16
C SER A 248 2.67 8.39 25.05
N PRO A 249 2.26 8.24 26.33
CA PRO A 249 2.40 9.30 27.32
C PRO A 249 3.86 9.73 27.42
N LEU A 250 4.08 11.02 27.58
CA LEU A 250 5.41 11.63 27.71
C LEU A 250 5.48 12.34 29.05
N THR A 251 6.56 12.08 29.79
CA THR A 251 6.98 12.93 30.90
C THR A 251 7.40 14.31 30.41
N GLU A 252 7.52 15.29 31.30
CA GLU A 252 8.00 16.64 30.95
C GLU A 252 9.41 16.62 30.31
N GLU A 253 10.28 15.72 30.79
CA GLU A 253 11.63 15.52 30.24
C GLU A 253 11.57 14.98 28.80
N GLU A 254 10.72 13.99 28.54
CA GLU A 254 10.55 13.38 27.22
C GLU A 254 9.84 14.29 26.22
N HIS A 255 8.91 15.12 26.70
CA HIS A 255 8.28 16.16 25.89
C HIS A 255 9.28 17.26 25.50
N SER A 256 10.35 17.45 26.28
CA SER A 256 11.43 18.39 26.00
C SER A 256 12.60 17.79 25.21
N ASP A 257 12.56 16.49 24.89
CA ASP A 257 13.62 15.80 24.15
C ASP A 257 13.70 16.30 22.68
N PRO A 258 14.90 16.52 22.11
CA PRO A 258 15.06 16.96 20.72
C PRO A 258 14.42 16.05 19.65
N ARG A 259 14.19 14.78 19.97
CA ARG A 259 13.51 13.80 19.11
C ARG A 259 11.99 13.93 19.17
N TYR A 260 11.45 14.68 20.14
CA TYR A 260 10.05 15.03 20.16
C TYR A 260 9.78 16.14 19.14
N ILE A 261 9.03 15.79 18.11
CA ILE A 261 8.53 16.73 17.12
C ILE A 261 7.00 16.60 17.17
N PRO A 262 6.27 17.66 17.60
CA PRO A 262 4.83 17.61 17.74
C PRO A 262 4.13 17.01 16.52
N GLY A 263 3.41 15.90 16.73
CA GLY A 263 2.69 15.19 15.67
C GLY A 263 3.54 14.32 14.74
N GLN A 264 4.86 14.22 14.94
CA GLN A 264 5.76 13.44 14.07
C GLN A 264 6.51 12.34 14.83
N SER A 265 7.13 12.66 15.97
CA SER A 265 7.94 11.69 16.72
C SER A 265 8.06 12.04 18.19
N CYS A 266 8.53 11.09 18.99
CA CYS A 266 8.99 11.25 20.38
C CYS A 266 10.19 10.33 20.61
N PRO A 267 10.84 10.36 21.79
CA PRO A 267 11.98 9.48 22.10
C PRO A 267 11.74 7.99 21.85
N TYR A 268 10.50 7.54 21.98
CA TYR A 268 10.10 6.14 21.81
C TYR A 268 9.89 5.72 20.34
N CYS A 269 9.24 6.58 19.55
CA CYS A 269 8.90 6.27 18.16
C CYS A 269 9.82 6.92 17.13
N TYR A 270 10.77 7.74 17.57
CA TYR A 270 11.81 8.25 16.69
C TYR A 270 12.57 7.08 16.06
N ARG A 271 12.82 7.20 14.76
CA ARG A 271 13.59 6.25 13.96
C ARG A 271 14.59 7.03 13.12
N THR A 272 15.82 6.53 13.03
CA THR A 272 16.80 7.07 12.08
C THR A 272 16.39 6.73 10.65
N SER A 273 16.94 7.45 9.66
CA SER A 273 16.66 7.14 8.24
C SER A 273 17.05 5.70 7.86
N GLU A 274 18.12 5.16 8.45
CA GLU A 274 18.55 3.77 8.24
C GLU A 274 17.56 2.76 8.83
N GLN A 275 17.02 3.04 10.02
CA GLN A 275 15.97 2.21 10.62
C GLN A 275 14.68 2.25 9.79
N GLN A 276 14.26 3.43 9.35
CA GLN A 276 13.08 3.59 8.49
C GLN A 276 13.22 2.84 7.16
N LEU A 277 14.41 2.92 6.54
CA LEU A 277 14.75 2.18 5.33
C LEU A 277 14.64 0.66 5.55
N THR A 278 15.21 0.18 6.65
CA THR A 278 15.20 -1.25 7.02
C THR A 278 13.78 -1.74 7.28
N GLU A 279 12.98 -0.99 8.05
CA GLU A 279 11.58 -1.32 8.34
C GLU A 279 10.73 -1.30 7.06
N THR A 280 10.95 -0.32 6.17
CA THR A 280 10.26 -0.22 4.88
C THR A 280 10.60 -1.41 3.97
N LEU A 281 11.88 -1.73 3.84
CA LEU A 281 12.31 -2.89 3.05
C LEU A 281 11.73 -4.20 3.61
N ALA A 282 11.71 -4.36 4.93
CA ALA A 282 11.11 -5.54 5.58
C ALA A 282 9.60 -5.63 5.30
N ALA A 283 8.86 -4.53 5.43
CA ALA A 283 7.44 -4.47 5.13
C ALA A 283 7.16 -4.76 3.64
N SER A 284 7.98 -4.24 2.73
CA SER A 284 7.86 -4.51 1.30
C SER A 284 8.18 -5.95 0.93
N ARG A 285 9.20 -6.56 1.55
CA ARG A 285 9.49 -7.99 1.41
C ARG A 285 8.32 -8.84 1.89
N ALA A 286 7.72 -8.50 3.03
CA ALA A 286 6.55 -9.21 3.55
C ALA A 286 5.34 -9.10 2.62
N ARG A 287 5.05 -7.91 2.07
CA ARG A 287 3.98 -7.72 1.06
C ARG A 287 4.20 -8.56 -0.18
N LEU A 288 5.43 -8.54 -0.71
CA LEU A 288 5.77 -9.31 -1.91
C LEU A 288 5.68 -10.82 -1.63
N ALA A 289 6.15 -11.28 -0.47
CA ALA A 289 6.03 -12.68 -0.06
C ALA A 289 4.57 -13.13 0.08
N ASP A 290 3.70 -12.33 0.68
CA ASP A 290 2.26 -12.63 0.76
C ASP A 290 1.63 -12.75 -0.64
N LEU A 291 1.94 -11.81 -1.55
CA LEU A 291 1.46 -11.86 -2.93
C LEU A 291 1.91 -13.14 -3.64
N LEU A 292 3.18 -13.50 -3.50
CA LEU A 292 3.80 -14.64 -4.16
C LEU A 292 3.48 -16.00 -3.52
N SER A 293 2.93 -16.00 -2.30
CA SER A 293 2.43 -17.21 -1.64
C SER A 293 1.12 -17.73 -2.26
N LYS A 294 0.43 -16.88 -3.02
CA LYS A 294 -0.83 -17.18 -3.72
C LYS A 294 -0.53 -17.60 -5.15
N PRO A 295 -1.44 -18.33 -5.83
CA PRO A 295 -1.32 -18.59 -7.26
C PRO A 295 -1.10 -17.29 -8.03
N LEU A 296 -0.12 -17.28 -8.92
CA LEU A 296 0.21 -16.09 -9.68
C LEU A 296 -0.99 -15.63 -10.52
N PRO A 297 -1.22 -14.31 -10.67
CA PRO A 297 -2.42 -13.80 -11.34
C PRO A 297 -2.58 -14.24 -12.80
N GLY A 298 -1.48 -14.59 -13.48
CA GLY A 298 -1.49 -15.15 -14.84
C GLY A 298 -1.55 -16.69 -14.87
N SER A 299 -1.24 -17.37 -13.77
CA SER A 299 -1.31 -18.83 -13.64
C SER A 299 -2.73 -19.33 -13.27
N THR A 300 -3.65 -18.41 -12.95
CA THR A 300 -5.09 -18.70 -12.84
C THR A 300 -5.81 -18.26 -14.11
N PRO A 301 -6.76 -19.05 -14.65
CA PRO A 301 -7.44 -18.69 -15.89
C PRO A 301 -8.16 -17.34 -15.81
N TYR A 302 -7.99 -16.50 -16.84
CA TYR A 302 -8.63 -15.19 -16.89
C TYR A 302 -8.86 -14.71 -18.33
N ASP A 303 -9.78 -13.76 -18.50
CA ASP A 303 -10.00 -13.12 -19.80
C ASP A 303 -9.02 -11.96 -20.02
N ASN A 304 -8.25 -12.01 -21.10
CA ASN A 304 -7.32 -10.96 -21.48
C ASN A 304 -7.80 -10.21 -22.72
N SER A 305 -7.97 -8.90 -22.59
CA SER A 305 -8.35 -8.00 -23.67
C SER A 305 -7.13 -7.28 -24.22
N ARG A 306 -6.82 -7.46 -25.51
CA ARG A 306 -5.73 -6.77 -26.20
C ARG A 306 -6.29 -5.81 -27.26
N PRO A 307 -6.08 -4.49 -27.13
CA PRO A 307 -6.54 -3.55 -28.13
C PRO A 307 -5.75 -3.71 -29.44
N LEU A 308 -6.46 -3.55 -30.56
CA LEU A 308 -5.94 -3.55 -31.92
C LEU A 308 -6.42 -2.27 -32.61
N ASN A 309 -5.50 -1.49 -33.15
CA ASN A 309 -5.83 -0.31 -33.96
C ASN A 309 -5.44 -0.61 -35.41
N ILE A 310 -6.31 -0.27 -36.37
CA ILE A 310 -6.03 -0.45 -37.79
C ILE A 310 -5.19 0.74 -38.30
N PRO A 311 -3.98 0.49 -38.82
CA PRO A 311 -3.14 1.55 -39.38
C PRO A 311 -3.65 1.97 -40.77
N GLU A 312 -3.25 3.17 -41.21
CA GLU A 312 -3.61 3.71 -42.53
C GLU A 312 -3.22 2.77 -43.69
N SER A 313 -2.11 2.04 -43.55
CA SER A 313 -1.65 1.07 -44.56
C SER A 313 -2.57 -0.13 -44.75
N CYS A 314 -3.53 -0.34 -43.85
CA CYS A 314 -4.48 -1.44 -43.90
C CYS A 314 -5.90 -0.98 -44.27
N ASP A 315 -6.08 0.28 -44.67
CA ASP A 315 -7.40 0.79 -45.06
C ASP A 315 -8.01 -0.02 -46.20
N SER A 316 -9.32 -0.28 -46.09
CA SER A 316 -10.11 -0.99 -47.09
C SER A 316 -9.65 -2.44 -47.36
N LEU A 317 -8.83 -3.03 -46.48
CA LEU A 317 -8.47 -4.44 -46.52
C LEU A 317 -9.50 -5.31 -45.78
N PRO A 318 -9.63 -6.60 -46.14
CA PRO A 318 -10.25 -7.59 -45.27
C PRO A 318 -9.53 -7.68 -43.92
N PHE A 319 -10.26 -7.92 -42.83
CA PHE A 319 -9.76 -7.92 -41.47
C PHE A 319 -8.57 -8.88 -41.29
N VAL A 320 -8.65 -10.09 -41.86
CA VAL A 320 -7.53 -11.05 -41.83
C VAL A 320 -6.30 -10.54 -42.58
N ASP A 321 -6.46 -9.83 -43.69
CA ASP A 321 -5.33 -9.30 -44.46
C ASP A 321 -4.68 -8.11 -43.74
N ALA A 322 -5.48 -7.29 -43.05
CA ALA A 322 -4.96 -6.30 -42.12
C ALA A 322 -4.16 -6.96 -40.98
N LEU A 323 -4.67 -8.04 -40.37
CA LEU A 323 -3.96 -8.78 -39.31
C LEU A 323 -2.63 -9.38 -39.79
N VAL A 324 -2.58 -9.96 -41.00
CA VAL A 324 -1.34 -10.48 -41.60
C VAL A 324 -0.34 -9.35 -41.85
N THR A 325 -0.82 -8.17 -42.25
CA THR A 325 0.03 -7.00 -42.48
C THR A 325 0.61 -6.46 -41.16
N ILE A 326 -0.20 -6.38 -40.10
CA ILE A 326 0.21 -5.89 -38.78
C ILE A 326 1.09 -6.91 -38.05
N PHE A 327 0.82 -8.21 -38.20
CA PHE A 327 1.48 -9.31 -37.50
C PHE A 327 1.93 -10.41 -38.48
N PRO A 328 2.97 -10.15 -39.29
CA PRO A 328 3.39 -11.05 -40.37
C PRO A 328 3.94 -12.40 -39.91
N HIS A 329 4.24 -12.54 -38.61
CA HIS A 329 4.76 -13.77 -38.01
C HIS A 329 3.68 -14.80 -37.67
N ILE A 330 2.38 -14.45 -37.80
CA ILE A 330 1.25 -15.36 -37.59
C ILE A 330 0.61 -15.65 -38.95
N SER A 331 0.34 -16.92 -39.22
CA SER A 331 -0.17 -17.35 -40.52
C SER A 331 -1.61 -16.85 -40.75
N ARG A 332 -1.96 -16.63 -42.03
CA ARG A 332 -3.32 -16.25 -42.44
C ARG A 332 -4.37 -17.25 -41.93
N ASP A 333 -4.06 -18.54 -41.97
CA ASP A 333 -4.99 -19.59 -41.54
C ASP A 333 -5.24 -19.54 -40.03
N GLU A 334 -4.22 -19.21 -39.24
CA GLU A 334 -4.37 -19.01 -37.79
C GLU A 334 -5.24 -17.79 -37.49
N TRP A 335 -5.08 -16.69 -38.22
CA TRP A 335 -5.97 -15.53 -38.06
C TRP A 335 -7.42 -15.82 -38.44
N ARG A 336 -7.65 -16.58 -39.52
CA ARG A 336 -9.00 -17.02 -39.91
C ARG A 336 -9.65 -17.89 -38.83
N ARG A 337 -8.90 -18.84 -38.28
CA ARG A 337 -9.35 -19.69 -37.17
C ARG A 337 -9.78 -18.84 -35.97
N LEU A 338 -8.95 -17.87 -35.58
CA LEU A 338 -9.26 -16.97 -34.46
C LEU A 338 -10.50 -16.10 -34.70
N CYS A 339 -10.71 -15.61 -35.93
CA CYS A 339 -11.94 -14.88 -36.26
C CYS A 339 -13.18 -15.78 -36.17
N ALA A 340 -13.08 -17.04 -36.61
CA ALA A 340 -14.18 -18.02 -36.52
C ALA A 340 -14.50 -18.46 -35.08
N GLU A 341 -13.57 -18.25 -34.14
CA GLU A 341 -13.75 -18.50 -32.70
C GLU A 341 -14.22 -17.25 -31.94
N ASP A 342 -14.69 -16.21 -32.65
CA ASP A 342 -15.14 -14.94 -32.09
C ASP A 342 -14.08 -14.24 -31.21
N ALA A 343 -12.80 -14.45 -31.52
CA ALA A 343 -11.69 -13.90 -30.72
C ALA A 343 -11.49 -12.39 -30.90
N PHE A 344 -12.17 -11.75 -31.86
CA PHE A 344 -12.05 -10.34 -32.15
C PHE A 344 -13.41 -9.65 -32.06
N LEU A 345 -13.48 -8.55 -31.33
CA LEU A 345 -14.69 -7.78 -31.09
C LEU A 345 -14.53 -6.34 -31.60
N ASP A 346 -15.60 -5.78 -32.18
CA ASP A 346 -15.71 -4.35 -32.49
C ASP A 346 -15.90 -3.51 -31.21
N THR A 347 -16.00 -2.19 -31.38
CA THR A 347 -16.24 -1.25 -30.26
C THR A 347 -17.58 -1.43 -29.55
N ASN A 348 -18.53 -2.13 -30.18
CA ASN A 348 -19.84 -2.47 -29.62
C ASN A 348 -19.87 -3.86 -28.98
N GLY A 349 -18.77 -4.63 -29.07
CA GLY A 349 -18.66 -5.98 -28.53
C GLY A 349 -19.15 -7.09 -29.46
N HIS A 350 -19.37 -6.82 -30.75
CA HIS A 350 -19.76 -7.83 -31.74
C HIS A 350 -18.55 -8.54 -32.35
N PRO A 351 -18.63 -9.86 -32.60
CA PRO A 351 -17.59 -10.59 -33.31
C PRO A 351 -17.28 -10.04 -34.70
N VAL A 352 -16.00 -10.06 -35.09
CA VAL A 352 -15.52 -9.57 -36.38
C VAL A 352 -15.16 -10.74 -37.29
N ALA A 353 -15.84 -10.83 -38.43
CA ALA A 353 -15.58 -11.84 -39.44
C ALA A 353 -14.25 -11.59 -40.18
N ALA A 354 -13.63 -12.65 -40.68
CA ALA A 354 -12.34 -12.59 -41.36
C ALA A 354 -12.33 -11.72 -42.64
N ASP A 355 -13.48 -11.64 -43.32
CA ASP A 355 -13.71 -10.91 -44.55
C ASP A 355 -14.32 -9.52 -44.34
N HIS A 356 -14.54 -9.11 -43.08
CA HIS A 356 -14.98 -7.76 -42.74
C HIS A 356 -13.97 -6.73 -43.26
N ILE A 357 -14.44 -5.71 -43.97
CA ILE A 357 -13.57 -4.65 -44.48
C ILE A 357 -13.29 -3.65 -43.37
N VAL A 358 -12.01 -3.41 -43.08
CA VAL A 358 -11.58 -2.44 -42.07
C VAL A 358 -11.28 -1.09 -42.66
N HIS A 359 -11.36 -0.07 -41.82
CA HIS A 359 -10.97 1.30 -42.14
C HIS A 359 -9.89 1.82 -41.20
N ALA A 360 -9.05 2.71 -41.71
CA ALA A 360 -7.98 3.33 -40.95
C ALA A 360 -8.50 4.01 -39.67
N GLY A 361 -7.83 3.76 -38.55
CA GLY A 361 -8.18 4.34 -37.25
C GLY A 361 -9.28 3.57 -36.49
N GLU A 362 -9.92 2.58 -37.11
CA GLU A 362 -10.85 1.69 -36.41
C GLU A 362 -10.14 0.90 -35.30
N ARG A 363 -10.92 0.57 -34.27
CA ARG A 363 -10.45 -0.11 -33.07
C ARG A 363 -11.22 -1.39 -32.85
N TYR A 364 -10.45 -2.43 -32.58
CA TYR A 364 -10.95 -3.76 -32.26
C TYR A 364 -10.27 -4.26 -30.98
N VAL A 365 -10.84 -5.30 -30.40
CA VAL A 365 -10.30 -5.95 -29.22
C VAL A 365 -10.12 -7.42 -29.54
N ARG A 366 -8.89 -7.92 -29.40
CA ARG A 366 -8.65 -9.36 -29.33
C ARG A 366 -8.95 -9.83 -27.91
N MET A 367 -9.99 -10.64 -27.76
CA MET A 367 -10.37 -11.28 -26.52
C MET A 367 -9.75 -12.67 -26.44
N GLN A 368 -8.84 -12.88 -25.48
CA GLN A 368 -8.28 -14.19 -25.16
C GLN A 368 -8.99 -14.71 -23.92
N ARG A 369 -10.00 -15.56 -24.13
CA ARG A 369 -10.82 -16.11 -23.04
C ARG A 369 -10.08 -17.22 -22.31
N ASN A 370 -10.28 -17.30 -21.00
CA ASN A 370 -9.74 -18.37 -20.16
C ASN A 370 -8.22 -18.60 -20.35
N LEU A 371 -7.47 -17.52 -20.57
CA LEU A 371 -6.03 -17.55 -20.77
C LEU A 371 -5.34 -17.97 -19.47
N THR A 372 -4.47 -18.97 -19.59
CA THR A 372 -3.49 -19.31 -18.56
C THR A 372 -2.11 -19.04 -19.15
N GLU A 373 -1.34 -18.19 -18.48
CA GLU A 373 0.01 -17.85 -18.88
C GLU A 373 0.99 -18.94 -18.46
N PRO A 374 2.12 -19.10 -19.19
CA PRO A 374 3.18 -20.01 -18.75
C PRO A 374 3.72 -19.64 -17.38
N ASP A 375 4.28 -20.65 -16.71
CA ASP A 375 4.94 -20.48 -15.43
C ASP A 375 6.20 -19.62 -15.56
N ILE A 376 6.51 -18.96 -14.45
CA ILE A 376 7.68 -18.09 -14.28
C ILE A 376 8.38 -18.44 -12.99
N ASN A 377 9.66 -18.10 -12.88
CA ASN A 377 10.32 -18.06 -11.59
C ASN A 377 9.96 -16.73 -10.91
N ALA A 378 9.16 -16.82 -9.85
CA ALA A 378 8.69 -15.66 -9.11
C ALA A 378 9.52 -15.33 -7.85
N ALA A 379 10.70 -15.95 -7.66
CA ALA A 379 11.60 -15.69 -6.53
C ALA A 379 12.28 -14.31 -6.62
N ILE A 380 11.47 -13.25 -6.61
CA ILE A 380 11.89 -11.85 -6.70
C ILE A 380 12.48 -11.43 -5.36
N GLU A 381 13.74 -11.03 -5.35
CA GLU A 381 14.43 -10.57 -4.14
C GLU A 381 14.59 -9.05 -4.16
N LEU A 382 14.05 -8.38 -3.14
CA LEU A 382 14.23 -6.93 -2.94
C LEU A 382 15.54 -6.67 -2.19
N LEU A 383 16.47 -5.95 -2.81
CA LEU A 383 17.77 -5.64 -2.23
C LEU A 383 17.80 -4.30 -1.48
N TYR A 384 17.09 -3.30 -2.01
CA TYR A 384 17.05 -1.94 -1.45
C TYR A 384 15.75 -1.24 -1.86
N GLU A 385 15.23 -0.39 -0.98
CA GLU A 385 14.09 0.48 -1.27
C GLU A 385 14.20 1.77 -0.46
N ASP A 386 14.05 2.92 -1.11
CA ASP A 386 13.83 4.21 -0.44
C ASP A 386 12.64 4.96 -1.05
N GLU A 387 12.53 6.25 -0.79
CA GLU A 387 11.44 7.09 -1.32
C GLU A 387 11.40 7.15 -2.86
N ALA A 388 12.53 6.90 -3.53
CA ALA A 388 12.71 7.12 -4.96
C ALA A 388 12.88 5.85 -5.78
N ILE A 389 13.70 4.91 -5.32
CA ILE A 389 14.06 3.71 -6.07
C ILE A 389 13.77 2.41 -5.32
N LEU A 390 13.62 1.35 -6.10
CA LEU A 390 13.52 -0.02 -5.68
C LEU A 390 14.55 -0.83 -6.46
N VAL A 391 15.43 -1.54 -5.77
CA VAL A 391 16.49 -2.38 -6.38
C VAL A 391 16.14 -3.84 -6.15
N ILE A 392 16.12 -4.60 -7.23
CA ILE A 392 15.62 -5.97 -7.26
C ILE A 392 16.69 -6.87 -7.85
N ASN A 393 16.93 -8.03 -7.25
CA ASN A 393 17.57 -9.16 -7.91
C ASN A 393 16.48 -9.98 -8.63
N LYS A 394 16.40 -9.81 -9.95
CA LYS A 394 15.38 -10.45 -10.79
C LYS A 394 15.74 -11.93 -11.01
N PRO A 395 14.83 -12.88 -10.73
CA PRO A 395 15.02 -14.28 -11.09
C PRO A 395 14.80 -14.50 -12.59
N ALA A 396 15.00 -15.73 -13.05
CA ALA A 396 14.69 -16.15 -14.41
C ALA A 396 14.08 -17.56 -14.42
N PRO A 397 13.17 -17.87 -15.35
CA PRO A 397 12.57 -16.97 -16.35
C PRO A 397 11.53 -16.03 -15.73
N LEU A 398 11.67 -14.72 -15.96
CA LEU A 398 10.70 -13.70 -15.53
C LEU A 398 10.71 -12.52 -16.53
N PRO A 399 9.66 -12.37 -17.36
CA PRO A 399 9.53 -11.24 -18.28
C PRO A 399 9.36 -9.91 -17.53
N MET A 400 9.95 -8.84 -18.07
CA MET A 400 9.88 -7.51 -17.46
C MET A 400 8.50 -6.88 -17.54
N HIS A 401 7.83 -6.98 -18.68
CA HIS A 401 6.57 -6.30 -19.01
C HIS A 401 5.71 -7.20 -19.91
N PRO A 402 4.40 -6.90 -20.08
CA PRO A 402 3.53 -7.64 -20.99
C PRO A 402 4.12 -7.75 -22.39
N ALA A 403 4.35 -8.98 -22.84
CA ALA A 403 4.95 -9.29 -24.14
C ALA A 403 4.65 -10.74 -24.53
N GLY A 404 4.30 -10.95 -25.80
CA GLY A 404 3.99 -12.30 -26.32
C GLY A 404 2.94 -13.03 -25.47
N ARG A 405 3.31 -14.22 -24.98
CA ARG A 405 2.46 -15.09 -24.15
C ARG A 405 2.31 -14.66 -22.68
N PHE A 406 2.98 -13.58 -22.26
CA PHE A 406 2.93 -13.08 -20.88
C PHE A 406 2.25 -11.71 -20.81
N ASN A 407 1.47 -11.50 -19.76
CA ASN A 407 0.74 -10.27 -19.48
C ASN A 407 0.74 -9.98 -17.97
N ARG A 408 0.18 -10.89 -17.16
CA ARG A 408 0.14 -10.79 -15.70
C ARG A 408 1.33 -11.46 -15.01
N ASN A 409 1.89 -12.52 -15.59
CA ASN A 409 3.12 -13.16 -15.11
C ASN A 409 4.36 -12.37 -15.57
N THR A 410 4.45 -11.12 -15.14
CA THR A 410 5.52 -10.18 -15.49
C THR A 410 5.96 -9.41 -14.25
N LEU A 411 7.26 -9.06 -14.16
CA LEU A 411 7.80 -8.30 -13.04
C LEU A 411 7.01 -7.00 -12.82
N GLN A 412 6.73 -6.26 -13.89
CA GLN A 412 5.98 -5.00 -13.83
C GLN A 412 4.56 -5.16 -13.26
N HIS A 413 3.86 -6.25 -13.61
CA HIS A 413 2.52 -6.51 -13.08
C HIS A 413 2.55 -6.88 -11.60
N LEU A 414 3.45 -7.80 -11.22
CA LEU A 414 3.61 -8.26 -9.83
C LEU A 414 4.00 -7.11 -8.90
N LEU A 415 4.95 -6.25 -9.31
CA LEU A 415 5.32 -5.07 -8.53
C LEU A 415 4.17 -4.06 -8.42
N ASN A 416 3.39 -3.84 -9.47
CA ASN A 416 2.25 -2.93 -9.38
C ASN A 416 1.17 -3.45 -8.42
N LEU A 417 0.97 -4.77 -8.33
CA LEU A 417 0.08 -5.36 -7.32
C LEU A 417 0.62 -5.19 -5.91
N ALA A 418 1.92 -5.45 -5.70
CA ALA A 418 2.54 -5.36 -4.38
C ALA A 418 2.63 -3.91 -3.83
N TYR A 419 2.55 -2.90 -4.69
CA TYR A 419 2.72 -1.48 -4.34
C TYR A 419 1.50 -0.60 -4.65
N ASP A 420 0.34 -1.18 -4.93
CA ASP A 420 -0.91 -0.44 -5.22
C ASP A 420 -1.22 0.60 -4.13
N PRO A 421 -1.64 1.84 -4.48
CA PRO A 421 -1.94 2.37 -5.82
C PRO A 421 -0.73 2.94 -6.58
N ARG A 422 0.50 2.75 -6.08
CA ARG A 422 1.71 3.24 -6.75
C ARG A 422 1.99 2.38 -7.98
N LYS A 423 2.34 3.06 -9.08
CA LYS A 423 2.77 2.40 -10.32
C LYS A 423 4.28 2.42 -10.39
N ILE A 424 4.89 1.30 -10.03
CA ILE A 424 6.34 1.08 -10.12
C ILE A 424 6.75 1.13 -11.59
N ARG A 425 7.95 1.64 -11.90
CA ARG A 425 8.44 1.75 -13.26
C ARG A 425 9.87 1.25 -13.33
N ALA A 426 10.15 0.30 -14.22
CA ALA A 426 11.53 -0.10 -14.46
C ALA A 426 12.32 1.04 -15.13
N ALA A 427 13.52 1.34 -14.62
CA ALA A 427 14.42 2.32 -15.21
C ALA A 427 15.16 1.78 -16.44
N HIS A 428 15.31 0.45 -16.50
CA HIS A 428 15.88 -0.27 -17.63
C HIS A 428 15.22 -1.65 -17.74
N ARG A 429 15.64 -2.45 -18.74
CA ARG A 429 15.09 -3.79 -18.98
C ARG A 429 16.20 -4.84 -18.97
N LEU A 430 15.83 -6.05 -18.56
CA LEU A 430 16.59 -7.28 -18.77
C LEU A 430 15.75 -8.23 -19.64
N ASP A 431 16.41 -9.12 -20.36
CA ASP A 431 15.73 -10.21 -21.05
C ASP A 431 15.06 -11.14 -20.03
N ALA A 432 14.01 -11.87 -20.44
CA ALA A 432 13.24 -12.72 -19.54
C ALA A 432 14.11 -13.75 -18.79
N ASN A 433 15.12 -14.30 -19.48
CA ASN A 433 16.00 -15.33 -18.94
C ASN A 433 17.25 -14.79 -18.22
N THR A 434 17.50 -13.47 -18.29
CA THR A 434 18.65 -12.86 -17.62
C THR A 434 18.31 -12.60 -16.16
N THR A 435 19.19 -12.99 -15.24
CA THR A 435 19.04 -12.75 -13.80
C THR A 435 19.75 -11.47 -13.37
N GLY A 436 19.52 -11.01 -12.15
CA GLY A 436 20.31 -9.94 -11.52
C GLY A 436 19.60 -8.60 -11.41
N LEU A 437 20.40 -7.54 -11.23
CA LEU A 437 19.92 -6.22 -10.87
C LEU A 437 18.93 -5.62 -11.86
N VAL A 438 17.79 -5.21 -11.32
CA VAL A 438 16.80 -4.34 -11.95
C VAL A 438 16.56 -3.15 -11.04
N ILE A 439 16.75 -1.96 -11.59
CA ILE A 439 16.42 -0.71 -10.92
C ILE A 439 15.02 -0.26 -11.35
N CYS A 440 14.16 -0.05 -10.38
CA CYS A 440 12.82 0.47 -10.52
C CYS A 440 12.68 1.81 -9.78
N THR A 441 11.73 2.64 -10.19
CA THR A 441 11.40 3.90 -9.53
C THR A 441 9.98 3.87 -9.00
N LEU A 442 9.75 4.44 -7.82
CA LEU A 442 8.43 4.42 -7.15
C LEU A 442 7.43 5.41 -7.78
N THR A 443 7.90 6.42 -8.51
CA THR A 443 7.05 7.45 -9.12
C THR A 443 7.46 7.78 -10.55
N ARG A 444 6.54 8.41 -11.30
CA ARG A 444 6.86 8.94 -12.64
C ARG A 444 7.93 10.05 -12.58
N HIS A 445 7.94 10.86 -11.51
CA HIS A 445 8.92 11.92 -11.35
C HIS A 445 10.35 11.35 -11.34
N PHE A 446 10.61 10.32 -10.53
CA PHE A 446 11.92 9.69 -10.46
C PHE A 446 12.27 8.90 -11.72
N ALA A 447 11.30 8.28 -12.39
CA ALA A 447 11.52 7.64 -13.70
C ALA A 447 12.10 8.63 -14.72
N ASN A 448 11.56 9.84 -14.80
CA ASN A 448 12.01 10.89 -15.71
C ASN A 448 13.44 11.40 -15.41
N LEU A 449 13.94 11.18 -14.19
CA LEU A 449 15.30 11.55 -13.79
C LEU A 449 16.31 10.41 -14.06
N LEU A 450 15.89 9.16 -13.87
CA LEU A 450 16.78 8.01 -13.91
C LEU A 450 16.85 7.34 -15.30
N GLN A 451 15.73 7.17 -16.01
CA GLN A 451 15.72 6.54 -17.35
C GLN A 451 16.66 7.23 -18.35
N PRO A 452 16.74 8.58 -18.41
CA PRO A 452 17.65 9.24 -19.33
C PRO A 452 19.14 8.95 -19.07
N GLN A 453 19.53 8.58 -17.85
CA GLN A 453 20.92 8.16 -17.57
C GLN A 453 21.28 6.87 -18.31
N PHE A 454 20.33 5.93 -18.42
CA PHE A 454 20.52 4.71 -19.21
C PHE A 454 20.58 5.00 -20.71
N GLU A 455 19.72 5.89 -21.20
CA GLU A 455 19.69 6.29 -22.61
C GLU A 455 20.99 7.00 -23.04
N ARG A 456 21.55 7.84 -22.16
CA ARG A 456 22.82 8.54 -22.38
C ARG A 456 24.07 7.70 -22.11
N GLY A 457 23.93 6.47 -21.61
CA GLY A 457 25.06 5.59 -21.30
C GLY A 457 25.87 6.02 -20.07
N GLU A 458 25.28 6.79 -19.16
CA GLU A 458 25.94 7.28 -17.93
C GLU A 458 25.98 6.22 -16.82
N VAL A 459 25.18 5.16 -16.96
CA VAL A 459 25.08 4.04 -16.02
C VAL A 459 26.14 3.00 -16.34
N GLU A 460 27.01 2.74 -15.38
CA GLU A 460 28.00 1.69 -15.45
C GLU A 460 27.31 0.36 -15.13
N LYS A 461 27.39 -0.62 -16.03
CA LYS A 461 26.74 -1.92 -15.89
C LYS A 461 27.77 -3.03 -16.03
N ILE A 462 27.78 -3.95 -15.10
CA ILE A 462 28.64 -5.13 -15.11
C ILE A 462 27.76 -6.36 -15.02
N TYR A 463 28.08 -7.31 -15.91
CA TYR A 463 27.43 -8.61 -15.99
C TYR A 463 28.45 -9.72 -15.78
N LEU A 464 28.05 -10.80 -15.13
CA LEU A 464 28.76 -12.06 -15.15
C LEU A 464 28.13 -12.97 -16.20
N THR A 465 28.95 -13.73 -16.92
CA THR A 465 28.45 -14.72 -17.88
C THR A 465 29.38 -15.90 -18.02
N ARG A 466 28.83 -17.11 -18.13
CA ARG A 466 29.60 -18.32 -18.46
C ARG A 466 29.37 -18.69 -19.93
N VAL A 467 30.45 -18.82 -20.68
CA VAL A 467 30.44 -19.11 -22.12
C VAL A 467 31.03 -20.47 -22.43
N GLN A 468 30.64 -21.03 -23.57
CA GLN A 468 31.28 -22.23 -24.13
C GLN A 468 32.59 -21.84 -24.82
N GLY A 469 33.64 -22.64 -24.62
CA GLY A 469 34.96 -22.39 -25.18
C GLY A 469 35.79 -21.44 -24.31
N HIS A 470 37.07 -21.33 -24.67
CA HIS A 470 38.05 -20.49 -23.96
C HIS A 470 38.50 -19.34 -24.87
N PRO A 471 38.09 -18.08 -24.57
CA PRO A 471 38.64 -16.93 -25.28
C PRO A 471 40.17 -16.89 -25.14
N PRO A 472 40.90 -16.66 -26.25
CA PRO A 472 42.36 -16.76 -26.26
C PRO A 472 43.06 -15.61 -25.52
N THR A 473 42.38 -14.47 -25.38
CA THR A 473 42.89 -13.28 -24.67
C THR A 473 42.05 -12.98 -23.45
N ASP A 474 42.67 -12.42 -22.41
CA ASP A 474 41.98 -12.07 -21.17
C ASP A 474 41.06 -10.85 -21.32
N HIS A 475 41.34 -9.98 -22.30
CA HIS A 475 40.50 -8.85 -22.65
C HIS A 475 40.17 -8.88 -24.13
N PHE A 476 38.90 -8.64 -24.46
CA PHE A 476 38.42 -8.52 -25.83
C PHE A 476 37.12 -7.72 -25.85
N PHE A 477 36.65 -7.35 -27.05
CA PHE A 477 35.39 -6.63 -27.21
C PHE A 477 34.69 -7.04 -28.49
N SER A 478 33.43 -6.69 -28.61
CA SER A 478 32.69 -6.69 -29.88
C SER A 478 31.97 -5.36 -30.01
N ASP A 479 32.15 -4.73 -31.17
CA ASP A 479 31.55 -3.47 -31.61
C ASP A 479 30.58 -3.66 -32.78
N GLN A 480 30.11 -4.89 -32.97
CA GLN A 480 29.29 -5.26 -34.11
C GLN A 480 27.88 -4.67 -33.99
N PRO A 481 27.35 -4.00 -35.02
CA PRO A 481 26.02 -3.43 -35.00
C PRO A 481 24.93 -4.51 -34.98
N ILE A 482 23.83 -4.25 -34.26
CA ILE A 482 22.74 -5.22 -34.01
C ILE A 482 21.46 -4.78 -34.71
N SER A 483 20.73 -5.74 -35.31
CA SER A 483 19.46 -5.50 -35.99
C SER A 483 18.41 -4.83 -35.09
N ASP A 484 17.73 -3.80 -35.60
CA ASP A 484 16.61 -3.14 -34.90
C ASP A 484 15.31 -3.95 -34.99
N GLU A 485 15.17 -4.79 -36.02
CA GLU A 485 14.08 -5.74 -36.18
C GLU A 485 14.45 -7.15 -35.67
N PRO A 486 13.50 -7.86 -35.04
CA PRO A 486 13.74 -9.21 -34.55
C PRO A 486 13.71 -10.23 -35.69
N GLY A 487 14.64 -11.18 -35.64
CA GLY A 487 14.66 -12.38 -36.46
C GLY A 487 13.82 -13.52 -35.88
N LEU A 488 14.21 -14.76 -36.22
CA LEU A 488 13.50 -15.98 -35.82
C LEU A 488 13.34 -16.05 -34.29
N ALA A 489 12.13 -16.38 -33.82
CA ALA A 489 11.80 -16.46 -32.39
C ALA A 489 12.17 -15.20 -31.58
N GLY A 490 12.19 -14.03 -32.23
CA GLY A 490 12.52 -12.73 -31.62
C GLY A 490 14.02 -12.42 -31.57
N SER A 491 14.88 -13.28 -32.12
CA SER A 491 16.33 -13.16 -31.95
C SER A 491 16.86 -11.91 -32.64
N ARG A 492 18.09 -11.54 -32.31
CA ARG A 492 18.80 -10.39 -32.91
C ARG A 492 20.02 -10.90 -33.66
N THR A 493 20.33 -10.28 -34.79
CA THR A 493 21.47 -10.65 -35.63
C THR A 493 22.43 -9.48 -35.77
N ILE A 494 23.67 -9.78 -36.19
CA ILE A 494 24.61 -8.74 -36.62
C ILE A 494 24.15 -8.22 -37.99
N ASP A 495 24.01 -6.91 -38.11
CA ASP A 495 23.63 -6.23 -39.35
C ASP A 495 24.59 -5.06 -39.62
N HIS A 496 25.57 -5.31 -40.48
CA HIS A 496 26.59 -4.33 -40.81
C HIS A 496 26.08 -3.15 -41.65
N LEU A 497 24.90 -3.26 -42.27
CA LEU A 497 24.37 -2.25 -43.19
C LEU A 497 23.42 -1.29 -42.47
N ASN A 498 22.46 -1.83 -41.70
CA ASN A 498 21.39 -1.06 -41.06
C ASN A 498 21.30 -1.28 -39.55
N GLY A 499 22.20 -2.06 -38.96
CA GLY A 499 22.19 -2.34 -37.54
C GLY A 499 22.50 -1.12 -36.67
N LEU A 500 21.92 -1.10 -35.48
CA LEU A 500 22.19 -0.07 -34.49
C LEU A 500 23.58 -0.28 -33.88
N PRO A 501 24.40 0.77 -33.74
CA PRO A 501 25.70 0.67 -33.09
C PRO A 501 25.60 0.06 -31.69
N ALA A 502 26.45 -0.92 -31.43
CA ALA A 502 26.53 -1.62 -30.16
C ALA A 502 27.99 -1.92 -29.80
N ARG A 503 28.34 -1.81 -28.52
CA ARG A 503 29.67 -2.19 -28.01
C ARG A 503 29.58 -2.86 -26.65
N THR A 504 30.28 -3.99 -26.52
CA THR A 504 30.42 -4.73 -25.27
C THR A 504 31.89 -5.10 -25.08
N GLU A 505 32.42 -4.83 -23.89
CA GLU A 505 33.77 -5.19 -23.49
C GLU A 505 33.72 -6.40 -22.55
N PHE A 506 34.69 -7.30 -22.70
CA PHE A 506 34.74 -8.57 -21.99
C PHE A 506 36.09 -8.73 -21.29
N THR A 507 36.06 -9.27 -20.08
CA THR A 507 37.24 -9.67 -19.32
C THR A 507 37.08 -11.10 -18.84
N VAL A 508 38.03 -11.97 -19.14
CA VAL A 508 38.05 -13.36 -18.67
C VAL A 508 38.39 -13.39 -17.18
N ILE A 509 37.53 -13.99 -16.37
CA ILE A 509 37.73 -14.20 -14.94
C ILE A 509 38.37 -15.57 -14.70
N SER A 510 37.83 -16.62 -15.32
CA SER A 510 38.38 -17.98 -15.26
C SER A 510 38.14 -18.75 -16.55
N ARG A 511 39.01 -19.73 -16.81
CA ARG A 511 38.85 -20.75 -17.85
C ARG A 511 38.78 -22.09 -17.13
N ASP A 512 37.64 -22.76 -17.23
CA ASP A 512 37.34 -23.94 -16.43
C ASP A 512 37.68 -25.23 -17.21
N PRO A 513 38.08 -26.32 -16.53
CA PRO A 513 38.47 -27.58 -17.19
C PRO A 513 37.34 -28.27 -17.98
N ASP A 514 36.08 -27.90 -17.73
CA ASP A 514 34.90 -28.42 -18.44
C ASP A 514 34.72 -27.81 -19.84
N GLY A 515 35.65 -26.96 -20.28
CA GLY A 515 35.62 -26.30 -21.58
C GLY A 515 34.80 -25.01 -21.59
N THR A 516 34.39 -24.50 -20.42
CA THR A 516 33.70 -23.21 -20.29
C THR A 516 34.63 -22.13 -19.73
N ALA A 517 34.22 -20.86 -19.86
CA ALA A 517 34.92 -19.73 -19.25
C ALA A 517 33.94 -18.78 -18.58
N LEU A 518 34.31 -18.25 -17.42
CA LEU A 518 33.57 -17.18 -16.75
C LEU A 518 34.13 -15.83 -17.19
N LEU A 519 33.24 -14.94 -17.60
CA LEU A 519 33.56 -13.61 -18.08
C LEU A 519 32.83 -12.54 -17.28
N GLU A 520 33.49 -11.39 -17.11
CA GLU A 520 32.84 -10.11 -16.87
C GLU A 520 32.50 -9.46 -18.21
N ALA A 521 31.27 -8.99 -18.37
CA ALA A 521 30.82 -8.25 -19.55
C ALA A 521 30.35 -6.83 -19.18
N ARG A 522 30.85 -5.83 -19.90
CA ARG A 522 30.53 -4.41 -19.74
C ARG A 522 29.90 -3.87 -21.02
N PRO A 523 28.56 -3.85 -21.13
CA PRO A 523 27.88 -3.28 -22.29
C PRO A 523 27.87 -1.74 -22.21
N ILE A 524 28.57 -1.10 -23.15
CA ILE A 524 28.62 0.36 -23.27
C ILE A 524 27.27 0.89 -23.78
N THR A 525 26.66 0.17 -24.72
CA THR A 525 25.31 0.42 -25.24
C THR A 525 24.26 -0.48 -24.56
N GLY A 526 22.99 -0.39 -24.96
CA GLY A 526 21.89 -1.18 -24.39
C GLY A 526 20.91 -1.71 -25.44
N ARG A 527 21.38 -2.54 -26.36
CA ARG A 527 20.52 -3.19 -27.37
C ARG A 527 19.94 -4.50 -26.85
N THR A 528 18.78 -4.90 -27.38
CA THR A 528 18.15 -6.19 -27.08
C THR A 528 19.12 -7.34 -27.36
N ASN A 529 19.24 -8.31 -26.45
CA ASN A 529 20.15 -9.47 -26.56
C ASN A 529 21.64 -9.12 -26.80
N GLN A 530 22.10 -7.89 -26.55
CA GLN A 530 23.42 -7.42 -27.00
C GLN A 530 24.60 -8.31 -26.58
N ILE A 531 24.68 -8.65 -25.29
CA ILE A 531 25.77 -9.49 -24.75
C ILE A 531 25.74 -10.88 -25.42
N ARG A 532 24.54 -11.45 -25.55
CA ARG A 532 24.30 -12.79 -26.10
C ARG A 532 24.73 -12.87 -27.56
N VAL A 533 24.29 -11.91 -28.39
CA VAL A 533 24.64 -11.84 -29.82
C VAL A 533 26.12 -11.63 -30.03
N HIS A 534 26.74 -10.71 -29.29
CA HIS A 534 28.16 -10.40 -29.42
C HIS A 534 29.02 -11.64 -29.11
N LEU A 535 28.74 -12.32 -27.99
CA LEU A 535 29.46 -13.53 -27.61
C LEU A 535 29.22 -14.68 -28.59
N TRP A 536 27.99 -14.86 -29.04
CA TRP A 536 27.66 -15.84 -30.07
C TRP A 536 28.38 -15.57 -31.39
N HIS A 537 28.41 -14.32 -31.86
CA HIS A 537 29.13 -13.91 -33.06
C HIS A 537 30.64 -14.14 -32.95
N LEU A 538 31.22 -13.92 -31.76
CA LEU A 538 32.63 -14.21 -31.48
C LEU A 538 32.93 -15.71 -31.34
N GLY A 539 31.93 -16.59 -31.42
CA GLY A 539 32.11 -18.05 -31.32
C GLY A 539 32.06 -18.60 -29.89
N PHE A 540 31.65 -17.80 -28.91
CA PHE A 540 31.58 -18.17 -27.49
C PHE A 540 30.14 -18.05 -26.95
N PRO A 541 29.18 -18.87 -27.42
CA PRO A 541 27.79 -18.80 -26.95
C PRO A 541 27.69 -18.97 -25.43
N ILE A 542 26.74 -18.25 -24.83
CA ILE A 542 26.47 -18.35 -23.40
C ILE A 542 25.91 -19.74 -23.07
N VAL A 543 26.38 -20.34 -21.98
CA VAL A 543 25.86 -21.61 -21.48
C VAL A 543 24.38 -21.46 -21.08
N GLY A 544 23.53 -22.37 -21.56
CA GLY A 544 22.09 -22.34 -21.32
C GLY A 544 21.28 -21.38 -22.22
N ASP A 545 21.90 -20.76 -23.23
CA ASP A 545 21.15 -19.94 -24.19
C ASP A 545 20.34 -20.81 -25.16
N GLN A 546 19.02 -20.58 -25.20
CA GLN A 546 18.08 -21.31 -26.08
C GLN A 546 17.93 -20.69 -27.46
N ALA A 547 18.35 -19.44 -27.64
CA ALA A 547 18.19 -18.72 -28.90
C ALA A 547 19.47 -18.73 -29.72
N TYR A 548 20.61 -18.60 -29.05
CA TYR A 548 21.94 -18.50 -29.67
C TYR A 548 22.74 -19.78 -29.41
N LEU A 549 22.45 -20.82 -30.20
CA LEU A 549 23.01 -22.16 -30.02
C LEU A 549 24.43 -22.27 -30.62
N PRO A 550 25.24 -23.28 -30.21
CA PRO A 550 26.54 -23.55 -30.82
C PRO A 550 26.49 -23.69 -32.34
N ASN A 551 27.63 -23.49 -32.99
CA ASN A 551 27.78 -23.53 -34.46
C ASN A 551 26.92 -22.50 -35.22
N HIS A 552 26.65 -21.35 -34.60
CA HIS A 552 25.85 -20.27 -35.18
C HIS A 552 24.44 -20.70 -35.62
N GLN A 553 23.82 -21.60 -34.85
CA GLN A 553 22.42 -21.99 -35.07
C GLN A 553 21.48 -21.14 -34.21
N ASN A 554 20.32 -20.77 -34.79
CA ASN A 554 19.24 -20.15 -34.01
C ASN A 554 18.36 -21.25 -33.43
N GLY A 555 18.03 -21.14 -32.14
CA GLY A 555 17.07 -22.04 -31.52
C GLY A 555 15.62 -21.61 -31.72
N PRO A 556 14.66 -22.49 -31.36
CA PRO A 556 13.25 -22.31 -31.69
C PRO A 556 12.50 -21.38 -30.73
N THR A 557 13.07 -21.07 -29.55
CA THR A 557 12.41 -20.30 -28.49
C THR A 557 13.39 -19.37 -27.79
N GLN A 558 12.87 -18.30 -27.19
CA GLN A 558 13.65 -17.36 -26.38
C GLN A 558 13.36 -17.39 -24.88
N THR A 559 12.30 -18.05 -24.42
CA THR A 559 11.99 -18.08 -22.99
C THR A 559 12.20 -19.50 -22.47
N LEU A 560 13.01 -19.63 -21.42
CA LEU A 560 13.22 -20.91 -20.74
C LEU A 560 11.92 -21.37 -20.07
N ASP A 561 11.71 -22.67 -20.03
CA ASP A 561 10.82 -23.27 -19.03
C ASP A 561 11.52 -23.22 -17.67
N THR A 562 10.75 -23.25 -16.57
CA THR A 562 11.31 -23.11 -15.21
C THR A 562 12.29 -24.23 -14.83
N GLU A 563 12.14 -25.41 -15.46
CA GLU A 563 12.98 -26.59 -15.23
C GLU A 563 14.20 -26.65 -16.17
N ALA A 564 14.28 -25.76 -17.17
CA ALA A 564 15.37 -25.77 -18.13
C ALA A 564 16.68 -25.23 -17.50
N PRO A 565 17.87 -25.67 -17.97
CA PRO A 565 19.14 -25.11 -17.51
C PRO A 565 19.15 -23.58 -17.67
N PRO A 566 19.62 -22.83 -16.65
CA PRO A 566 19.54 -21.38 -16.66
C PRO A 566 20.48 -20.78 -17.72
N LEU A 567 20.05 -19.67 -18.32
CA LEU A 567 20.95 -18.82 -19.08
C LEU A 567 22.00 -18.26 -18.10
N CYS A 568 23.27 -18.61 -18.33
CA CYS A 568 24.39 -18.17 -17.50
C CYS A 568 24.78 -16.71 -17.83
N LEU A 569 23.85 -15.79 -17.60
CA LEU A 569 24.00 -14.34 -17.74
C LEU A 569 23.31 -13.64 -16.56
N HIS A 570 24.07 -12.83 -15.83
CA HIS A 570 23.62 -12.19 -14.61
C HIS A 570 24.08 -10.73 -14.53
N ALA A 571 23.15 -9.80 -14.35
CA ALA A 571 23.46 -8.39 -14.09
C ALA A 571 23.97 -8.22 -12.66
N SER A 572 25.28 -8.26 -12.46
CA SER A 572 25.89 -8.35 -11.12
C SER A 572 26.04 -7.02 -10.43
N ARG A 573 26.37 -5.94 -11.15
CA ARG A 573 26.62 -4.63 -10.54
C ARG A 573 26.17 -3.47 -11.43
N MET A 574 25.59 -2.45 -10.81
CA MET A 574 25.21 -1.22 -11.49
C MET A 574 25.57 0.01 -10.66
N THR A 575 26.12 1.03 -11.33
CA THR A 575 26.45 2.33 -10.74
C THR A 575 25.77 3.45 -11.50
N PHE A 576 25.00 4.29 -10.79
CA PHE A 576 24.26 5.41 -11.38
C PHE A 576 24.12 6.57 -10.40
N THR A 577 23.69 7.74 -10.88
CA THR A 577 23.40 8.89 -10.04
C THR A 577 21.99 8.76 -9.47
N HIS A 578 21.89 8.64 -8.15
CA HIS A 578 20.63 8.44 -7.46
C HIS A 578 19.67 9.63 -7.67
N PRO A 579 18.40 9.41 -8.07
CA PRO A 579 17.53 10.50 -8.50
C PRO A 579 17.06 11.43 -7.38
N LEU A 580 17.09 10.97 -6.12
CA LEU A 580 16.77 11.80 -4.94
C LEU A 580 18.00 12.52 -4.38
N THR A 581 19.01 11.77 -3.93
CA THR A 581 20.22 12.31 -3.27
C THR A 581 21.23 12.93 -4.22
N GLN A 582 21.12 12.71 -5.54
CA GLN A 582 22.07 13.17 -6.57
C GLN A 582 23.51 12.65 -6.37
N GLN A 583 23.69 11.61 -5.55
CA GLN A 583 24.99 10.96 -5.33
C GLN A 583 25.15 9.74 -6.25
N ARG A 584 26.38 9.47 -6.69
CA ARG A 584 26.68 8.21 -7.39
C ARG A 584 26.62 7.05 -6.38
N GLN A 585 25.79 6.07 -6.67
CA GLN A 585 25.60 4.88 -5.83
C GLN A 585 25.82 3.62 -6.64
N THR A 586 26.35 2.60 -5.98
CA THR A 586 26.63 1.27 -6.56
C THR A 586 25.78 0.24 -5.84
N PHE A 587 25.12 -0.62 -6.62
CA PHE A 587 24.39 -1.78 -6.11
C PHE A 587 24.97 -3.05 -6.71
N GLU A 588 25.02 -4.11 -5.91
CA GLU A 588 25.51 -5.43 -6.29
C GLU A 588 24.43 -6.48 -6.00
N ALA A 589 24.20 -7.40 -6.94
CA ALA A 589 23.36 -8.57 -6.74
C ALA A 589 24.20 -9.75 -6.22
N PRO A 590 23.60 -10.65 -5.40
CA PRO A 590 24.26 -11.89 -5.00
C PRO A 590 24.74 -12.70 -6.20
N ARG A 591 25.98 -13.17 -6.14
CA ARG A 591 26.59 -13.98 -7.21
C ARG A 591 25.79 -15.28 -7.40
N PRO A 592 25.40 -15.63 -8.63
CA PRO A 592 24.64 -16.86 -8.89
C PRO A 592 25.53 -18.09 -8.72
N MET A 593 24.93 -19.23 -8.35
CA MET A 593 25.66 -20.47 -8.06
C MET A 593 26.54 -20.99 -9.22
N TRP A 594 26.17 -20.70 -10.47
CA TRP A 594 26.93 -21.14 -11.64
C TRP A 594 28.17 -20.27 -11.91
N ALA A 595 28.31 -19.10 -11.27
CA ALA A 595 29.38 -18.14 -11.53
C ALA A 595 30.53 -18.26 -10.55
#